data_AF-A0A5S5AWR9-F1
#
_entry.id   AF-A0A5S5AWR9-F1
#
_cell.length_a   1.000
_cell.length_b   1.000
_cell.length_c   1.000
_cell.angle_alpha   90.00
_cell.angle_beta   90.00
_cell.angle_gamma   90.00
#
_symmetry.space_group_name_H-M   'P 1'
#
loop_
_entity.id
_entity.type
_entity.pdbx_description
1 polymer ?
#
loop_
_entity_poly.entity_id
_entity_poly.type
_entity_poly.pdbx_seq_one_letter_code
_entity_poly.pdbx_strand_id
1 'polypeptide(L)'
;MGERWSSWSEMEDQYREGALALKTTRDRLKDEDFHGTIADREIMDSMIRDLEDMARALKRKVLYEFGSLSEDELALLTDRQRQIAELRQRYNYREIAEILGISPKTAFYVYQKAVRNIKKIQRQKKQKIPLGLSPQQEQIYLLYSQGKKPKEIANIIGTSSGNVSKQLSLIRKILPKSQEN
;
A
#
# COMPACT_ATOMS: atom_id res chain seq x y z
N MET A 1 -11.50 19.86 -3.11
CA MET A 1 -10.03 19.87 -3.17
C MET A 1 -9.47 18.54 -2.67
N GLY A 2 -9.67 17.42 -3.40
CA GLY A 2 -9.20 16.08 -2.98
C GLY A 2 -8.23 15.41 -3.97
N GLU A 3 -7.93 16.04 -5.09
CA GLU A 3 -7.32 15.35 -6.24
C GLU A 3 -5.78 15.28 -6.20
N ARG A 4 -5.10 16.24 -5.55
CA ARG A 4 -3.63 16.34 -5.60
C ARG A 4 -2.90 15.24 -4.83
N TRP A 5 -3.35 14.92 -3.62
CA TRP A 5 -2.76 13.84 -2.81
C TRP A 5 -2.88 12.49 -3.52
N SER A 6 -4.04 12.24 -4.13
CA SER A 6 -4.29 11.02 -4.92
C SER A 6 -3.34 10.92 -6.10
N SER A 7 -3.04 12.04 -6.79
CA SER A 7 -2.14 12.06 -7.95
C SER A 7 -0.71 11.64 -7.60
N TRP A 8 -0.09 12.22 -6.56
CA TRP A 8 1.28 11.85 -6.19
C TRP A 8 1.37 10.46 -5.57
N SER A 9 0.35 10.08 -4.81
CA SER A 9 0.24 8.75 -4.22
C SER A 9 0.20 7.68 -5.32
N GLU A 10 -0.64 7.91 -6.34
CA GLU A 10 -0.81 7.02 -7.49
C GLU A 10 0.45 6.97 -8.35
N MET A 11 1.09 8.12 -8.60
CA MET A 11 2.39 8.14 -9.29
C MET A 11 3.45 7.35 -8.50
N GLU A 12 3.56 7.52 -7.17
CA GLU A 12 4.54 6.74 -6.39
C GLU A 12 4.31 5.23 -6.52
N ASP A 13 3.04 4.80 -6.52
CA ASP A 13 2.68 3.41 -6.69
C ASP A 13 3.05 2.91 -8.10
N GLN A 14 2.74 3.67 -9.15
CA GLN A 14 3.09 3.32 -10.55
C GLN A 14 4.60 3.16 -10.77
N TYR A 15 5.41 4.09 -10.27
CA TYR A 15 6.88 4.00 -10.41
C TYR A 15 7.45 2.80 -9.64
N ARG A 16 6.89 2.50 -8.46
CA ARG A 16 7.28 1.33 -7.66
C ARG A 16 6.88 0.02 -8.34
N GLU A 17 5.68 -0.05 -8.91
CA GLU A 17 5.22 -1.21 -9.70
C GLU A 17 6.08 -1.42 -10.95
N GLY A 18 6.41 -0.35 -11.68
CA GLY A 18 7.32 -0.41 -12.83
C GLY A 18 8.70 -0.96 -12.46
N ALA A 19 9.29 -0.50 -11.35
CA ALA A 19 10.57 -1.02 -10.87
C ALA A 19 10.50 -2.52 -10.52
N LEU A 20 9.40 -2.98 -9.93
CA LEU A 20 9.18 -4.40 -9.61
C LEU A 20 9.01 -5.25 -10.87
N ALA A 21 8.29 -4.75 -11.87
CA ALA A 21 8.12 -5.43 -13.15
C ALA A 21 9.47 -5.61 -13.86
N LEU A 22 10.29 -4.55 -13.92
CA LEU A 22 11.64 -4.63 -14.50
C LEU A 22 12.56 -5.59 -13.74
N LYS A 23 12.52 -5.58 -12.39
CA LYS A 23 13.27 -6.57 -11.59
C LYS A 23 12.87 -8.00 -11.93
N THR A 24 11.57 -8.25 -12.04
CA THR A 24 11.04 -9.59 -12.36
C THR A 24 11.50 -10.03 -13.75
N THR A 25 11.44 -9.15 -14.75
CA THR A 25 11.92 -9.44 -16.11
C THR A 25 13.43 -9.68 -16.14
N ARG A 26 14.21 -8.83 -15.48
CA ARG A 26 15.67 -8.97 -15.36
C ARG A 26 16.06 -10.29 -14.70
N ASP A 27 15.33 -10.69 -13.65
CA ASP A 27 15.59 -11.95 -12.95
C ASP A 27 15.28 -13.17 -13.84
N ARG A 28 14.28 -13.10 -14.72
CA ARG A 28 14.03 -14.15 -15.74
C ARG A 28 15.13 -14.23 -16.79
N LEU A 29 15.66 -13.09 -17.26
CA LEU A 29 16.77 -13.07 -18.22
C LEU A 29 18.05 -13.72 -17.67
N LYS A 30 18.21 -13.75 -16.34
CA LYS A 30 19.32 -14.46 -15.69
C LYS A 30 19.26 -15.97 -15.93
N ASP A 31 18.07 -16.53 -16.13
CA ASP A 31 17.84 -17.96 -16.29
C ASP A 31 17.90 -18.43 -17.75
N GLU A 32 17.75 -17.53 -18.73
CA GLU A 32 17.56 -17.89 -20.15
C GLU A 32 18.83 -17.84 -21.02
N ASP A 33 19.78 -16.91 -20.80
CA ASP A 33 21.14 -16.94 -21.40
C ASP A 33 22.03 -15.84 -20.77
N PHE A 34 23.08 -16.22 -20.04
CA PHE A 34 23.90 -15.29 -19.26
C PHE A 34 24.76 -14.36 -20.12
N HIS A 35 25.20 -14.78 -21.31
CA HIS A 35 26.14 -13.99 -22.12
C HIS A 35 25.45 -13.11 -23.17
N GLY A 36 24.31 -13.53 -23.71
CA GLY A 36 23.55 -12.74 -24.70
C GLY A 36 22.78 -11.56 -24.12
N THR A 37 22.53 -11.53 -22.80
CA THR A 37 21.61 -10.58 -22.15
C THR A 37 22.31 -9.55 -21.25
N ILE A 38 23.65 -9.51 -21.22
CA ILE A 38 24.42 -8.65 -20.30
C ILE A 38 24.07 -7.17 -20.50
N ALA A 39 24.06 -6.70 -21.76
CA ALA A 39 23.76 -5.31 -22.08
C ALA A 39 22.31 -4.94 -21.70
N ASP A 40 21.34 -5.82 -22.00
CA ASP A 40 19.93 -5.60 -21.64
C ASP A 40 19.74 -5.54 -20.12
N ARG A 41 20.46 -6.37 -19.37
CA ARG A 41 20.41 -6.38 -17.90
C ARG A 41 21.02 -5.12 -17.30
N GLU A 42 22.11 -4.60 -17.86
CA GLU A 42 22.72 -3.35 -17.42
C GLU A 42 21.77 -2.15 -17.66
N ILE A 43 21.14 -2.10 -18.84
CA ILE A 43 20.11 -1.10 -19.16
C ILE A 43 18.94 -1.20 -18.18
N MET A 44 18.44 -2.41 -17.93
CA MET A 44 17.36 -2.63 -16.94
C MET A 44 17.76 -2.20 -15.53
N ASP A 45 19.00 -2.47 -15.10
CA ASP A 45 19.48 -2.03 -13.78
C ASP A 45 19.53 -0.50 -13.66
N SER A 46 19.91 0.20 -14.72
CA SER A 46 19.85 1.68 -14.77
C SER A 46 18.40 2.17 -14.63
N MET A 47 17.49 1.62 -15.44
CA MET A 47 16.07 1.98 -15.41
C MET A 47 15.42 1.68 -14.04
N ILE A 48 15.77 0.54 -13.41
CA ILE A 48 15.28 0.19 -12.07
C ILE A 48 15.71 1.26 -11.06
N ARG A 49 16.97 1.71 -11.09
CA ARG A 49 17.46 2.75 -10.17
C ARG A 49 16.72 4.07 -10.38
N ASP A 50 16.54 4.49 -11.63
CA ASP A 50 15.82 5.73 -11.96
C ASP A 50 14.38 5.69 -11.44
N LEU A 51 13.67 4.57 -11.65
CA LEU A 51 12.31 4.39 -11.15
C LEU A 51 12.26 4.40 -9.61
N GLU A 52 13.24 3.78 -8.94
CA GLU A 52 13.33 3.78 -7.47
C GLU A 52 13.66 5.16 -6.89
N ASP A 53 14.50 5.94 -7.56
CA ASP A 53 14.83 7.31 -7.16
C ASP A 53 13.61 8.22 -7.32
N MET A 54 12.88 8.09 -8.42
CA MET A 54 11.62 8.80 -8.63
C MET A 54 10.56 8.41 -7.60
N ALA A 55 10.38 7.12 -7.32
CA ALA A 55 9.48 6.66 -6.26
C ALA A 55 9.87 7.24 -4.89
N ARG A 56 11.17 7.33 -4.58
CA ARG A 56 11.67 7.96 -3.34
C ARG A 56 11.40 9.47 -3.29
N ALA A 57 11.51 10.18 -4.40
CA ALA A 57 11.18 11.60 -4.48
C ALA A 57 9.67 11.83 -4.29
N LEU A 58 8.85 11.04 -4.99
CA LEU A 58 7.38 11.08 -4.89
C LEU A 58 6.91 10.75 -3.48
N LYS A 59 7.48 9.74 -2.83
CA LYS A 59 7.17 9.39 -1.44
C LYS A 59 7.34 10.57 -0.49
N ARG A 60 8.36 11.41 -0.69
CA ARG A 60 8.57 12.62 0.12
C ARG A 60 7.45 13.65 -0.12
N LYS A 61 7.00 13.81 -1.37
CA LYS A 61 5.87 14.68 -1.72
C LYS A 61 4.56 14.19 -1.14
N VAL A 62 4.28 12.88 -1.20
CA VAL A 62 3.10 12.26 -0.57
C VAL A 62 3.08 12.52 0.94
N LEU A 63 4.22 12.38 1.62
CA LEU A 63 4.30 12.67 3.07
C LEU A 63 4.07 14.14 3.41
N TYR A 64 4.45 15.05 2.52
CA TYR A 64 4.23 16.49 2.68
C TYR A 64 2.76 16.84 2.47
N GLU A 65 2.16 16.37 1.38
CA GLU A 65 0.74 16.63 1.07
C GLU A 65 -0.22 15.88 2.01
N PHE A 66 0.21 14.80 2.68
CA PHE A 66 -0.57 14.20 3.75
C PHE A 66 -0.77 15.15 4.95
N GLY A 67 0.03 16.21 5.07
CA GLY A 67 -0.22 17.28 6.02
C GLY A 67 -1.50 18.08 5.73
N SER A 68 -2.22 17.81 4.63
CA SER A 68 -3.47 18.47 4.26
C SER A 68 -4.64 17.50 4.05
N LEU A 69 -4.70 16.41 4.82
CA LEU A 69 -5.85 15.51 4.80
C LEU A 69 -7.17 16.19 5.18
N SER A 70 -8.26 15.70 4.59
CA SER A 70 -9.62 16.06 4.96
C SER A 70 -10.08 15.39 6.28
N GLU A 71 -11.13 15.92 6.91
CA GLU A 71 -11.71 15.34 8.12
C GLU A 71 -12.18 13.89 7.91
N ASP A 72 -12.77 13.59 6.75
CA ASP A 72 -13.23 12.25 6.39
C ASP A 72 -12.07 11.24 6.32
N GLU A 73 -10.89 11.67 5.90
CA GLU A 73 -9.71 10.81 5.84
C GLU A 73 -9.09 10.62 7.23
N LEU A 74 -9.08 11.67 8.05
CA LEU A 74 -8.62 11.61 9.43
C LEU A 74 -9.51 10.70 10.29
N ALA A 75 -10.82 10.67 10.02
CA ALA A 75 -11.77 9.78 10.71
C ALA A 75 -11.50 8.28 10.50
N LEU A 76 -10.72 7.92 9.48
CA LEU A 76 -10.36 6.53 9.18
C LEU A 76 -9.12 6.04 9.95
N LEU A 77 -8.46 6.94 10.66
CA LEU A 77 -7.27 6.64 11.45
C LEU A 77 -7.63 6.27 12.89
N THR A 78 -6.72 5.59 13.59
CA THR A 78 -6.86 5.44 15.04
C THR A 78 -6.67 6.78 15.74
N ASP A 79 -7.21 6.96 16.95
CA ASP A 79 -7.10 8.23 17.70
C ASP A 79 -5.66 8.75 17.78
N ARG A 80 -4.70 7.85 18.06
CA ARG A 80 -3.28 8.23 18.13
C ARG A 80 -2.69 8.64 16.78
N GLN A 81 -3.12 7.99 15.71
CA GLN A 81 -2.70 8.33 14.36
C GLN A 81 -3.30 9.68 13.92
N ARG A 82 -4.60 9.87 14.20
CA ARG A 82 -5.34 11.10 13.94
C ARG A 82 -4.72 12.29 14.68
N GLN A 83 -4.50 12.16 15.99
CA GLN A 83 -3.88 13.22 16.81
C GLN A 83 -2.53 13.68 16.25
N ILE A 84 -1.67 12.73 15.84
CA ILE A 84 -0.37 13.05 15.26
C ILE A 84 -0.50 13.66 13.85
N ALA A 85 -1.44 13.17 13.04
CA ALA A 85 -1.70 13.73 11.71
C ALA A 85 -2.23 15.16 11.77
N GLU A 86 -3.16 15.45 12.69
CA GLU A 86 -3.70 16.79 12.95
C GLU A 86 -2.61 17.76 13.42
N LEU A 87 -1.80 17.37 14.41
CA LEU A 87 -0.69 18.21 14.86
C LEU A 87 0.34 18.45 13.74
N ARG A 88 0.58 17.44 12.89
CA ARG A 88 1.53 17.56 11.79
C ARG A 88 1.14 18.61 10.74
N GLN A 89 -0.12 19.03 10.68
CA GLN A 89 -0.55 20.13 9.81
C GLN A 89 0.09 21.47 10.18
N ARG A 90 0.47 21.65 11.45
CA ARG A 90 0.98 22.94 11.99
C ARG A 90 2.36 22.85 12.62
N TYR A 91 2.74 21.67 13.09
CA TYR A 91 3.95 21.45 13.86
C TYR A 91 4.90 20.47 13.19
N ASN A 92 6.20 20.62 13.45
CA ASN A 92 7.22 19.66 13.05
C ASN A 92 7.31 18.49 14.05
N TYR A 93 8.01 17.41 13.70
CA TYR A 93 8.03 16.20 14.54
C TYR A 93 8.66 16.39 15.92
N ARG A 94 9.52 17.40 16.13
CA ARG A 94 10.09 17.70 17.45
C ARG A 94 9.05 18.37 18.34
N GLU A 95 8.35 19.37 17.82
CA GLU A 95 7.25 20.05 18.52
C GLU A 95 6.11 19.08 18.85
N ILE A 96 5.72 18.21 17.92
CA ILE A 96 4.71 17.16 18.17
C ILE A 96 5.16 16.23 19.30
N ALA A 97 6.44 15.88 19.31
CA ALA A 97 7.03 15.03 20.34
C ALA A 97 6.98 15.68 21.72
N GLU A 98 7.30 16.97 21.81
CA GLU A 98 7.20 17.76 23.04
C GLU A 98 5.74 17.85 23.53
N ILE A 99 4.80 18.19 22.66
CA ILE A 99 3.37 18.30 22.98
C ILE A 99 2.81 16.96 23.51
N LEU A 100 3.24 15.84 22.93
CA LEU A 100 2.69 14.51 23.24
C LEU A 100 3.54 13.69 24.21
N GLY A 101 4.65 14.23 24.72
CA GLY A 101 5.57 13.53 25.61
C GLY A 101 6.16 12.25 25.01
N ILE A 102 6.46 12.23 23.70
CA ILE A 102 7.05 11.07 22.99
C ILE A 102 8.34 11.44 22.29
N SER A 103 9.07 10.45 21.79
CA SER A 103 10.24 10.74 20.94
C SER A 103 9.82 11.26 19.55
N PRO A 104 10.61 12.15 18.91
CA PRO A 104 10.37 12.58 17.52
C PRO A 104 10.35 11.41 16.54
N LYS A 105 11.15 10.36 16.80
CA LYS A 105 11.17 9.12 16.01
C LYS A 105 9.84 8.38 16.09
N THR A 106 9.23 8.33 17.28
CA THR A 106 7.90 7.74 17.49
C THR A 106 6.84 8.54 16.76
N ALA A 107 6.85 9.89 16.87
CA ALA A 107 5.91 10.76 16.16
C ALA A 107 5.99 10.53 14.64
N PHE A 108 7.20 10.50 14.08
CA PHE A 108 7.44 10.21 12.67
C PHE A 108 6.95 8.82 12.26
N TYR A 109 7.25 7.78 13.03
CA TYR A 109 6.82 6.41 12.73
C TYR A 109 5.29 6.28 12.71
N VAL A 110 4.60 6.85 13.70
CA VAL A 110 3.13 6.81 13.77
C VAL A 110 2.53 7.58 12.59
N TYR A 111 3.06 8.74 12.24
CA TYR A 111 2.64 9.49 11.06
C TYR A 111 2.82 8.68 9.76
N GLN A 112 3.98 8.05 9.56
CA GLN A 112 4.20 7.15 8.41
C GLN A 112 3.22 5.97 8.38
N LYS A 113 2.81 5.45 9.54
CA LYS A 113 1.80 4.40 9.62
C LYS A 113 0.41 4.92 9.25
N ALA A 114 0.06 6.13 9.68
CA ALA A 114 -1.17 6.81 9.29
C ALA A 114 -1.26 7.00 7.76
N VAL A 115 -0.17 7.48 7.14
CA VAL A 115 -0.06 7.64 5.69
C VAL A 115 -0.32 6.32 4.97
N ARG A 116 0.36 5.25 5.38
CA ARG A 116 0.18 3.93 4.78
C ARG A 116 -1.25 3.40 4.92
N ASN A 117 -1.89 3.63 6.07
CA ASN A 117 -3.27 3.20 6.29
C ASN A 117 -4.24 3.91 5.35
N ILE A 118 -4.09 5.22 5.16
CA ILE A 118 -4.96 5.97 4.24
C ILE A 118 -4.69 5.58 2.79
N LYS A 119 -3.42 5.41 2.36
CA LYS A 119 -3.10 4.87 1.01
C LYS A 119 -3.83 3.55 0.79
N LYS A 120 -3.75 2.64 1.77
CA LYS A 120 -4.41 1.33 1.70
C LYS A 120 -5.93 1.48 1.58
N ILE A 121 -6.55 2.32 2.39
CA ILE A 121 -8.01 2.52 2.38
C ILE A 121 -8.47 3.15 1.07
N GLN A 122 -7.78 4.17 0.56
CA GLN A 122 -8.12 4.76 -0.72
C GLN A 122 -8.00 3.77 -1.87
N ARG A 123 -6.94 2.95 -1.88
CA ARG A 123 -6.80 1.85 -2.85
C ARG A 123 -7.96 0.85 -2.73
N GLN A 124 -8.33 0.46 -1.50
CA GLN A 124 -9.48 -0.43 -1.25
C GLN A 124 -10.78 0.19 -1.80
N LYS A 125 -11.03 1.48 -1.55
CA LYS A 125 -12.18 2.20 -2.13
C LYS A 125 -12.17 2.19 -3.66
N LYS A 126 -11.01 2.51 -4.30
CA LYS A 126 -10.84 2.52 -5.76
C LYS A 126 -11.10 1.14 -6.38
N GLN A 127 -10.65 0.08 -5.72
CA GLN A 127 -10.81 -1.31 -6.18
C GLN A 127 -12.11 -1.98 -5.71
N LYS A 128 -13.02 -1.23 -5.05
CA LYS A 128 -14.26 -1.76 -4.45
C LYS A 128 -14.03 -2.94 -3.49
N ILE A 129 -12.88 -2.93 -2.81
CA ILE A 129 -12.54 -3.90 -1.77
C ILE A 129 -13.11 -3.40 -0.43
N PRO A 130 -13.71 -4.29 0.39
CA PRO A 130 -14.16 -3.95 1.72
C PRO A 130 -13.05 -3.36 2.60
N LEU A 131 -13.38 -2.33 3.37
CA LEU A 131 -12.43 -1.67 4.25
C LEU A 131 -12.02 -2.58 5.42
N GLY A 132 -10.76 -2.48 5.84
CA GLY A 132 -10.26 -3.18 7.02
C GLY A 132 -9.74 -4.61 6.78
N LEU A 133 -9.82 -5.14 5.56
CA LEU A 133 -9.23 -6.44 5.23
C LEU A 133 -7.71 -6.44 5.38
N SER A 134 -7.15 -7.53 5.93
CA SER A 134 -5.70 -7.77 5.95
C SER A 134 -5.16 -8.02 4.53
N PRO A 135 -3.85 -7.85 4.25
CA PRO A 135 -3.31 -8.08 2.90
C PRO A 135 -3.66 -9.47 2.32
N GLN A 136 -3.62 -10.51 3.16
CA GLN A 136 -4.00 -11.86 2.75
C GLN A 136 -5.51 -11.96 2.47
N GLN A 137 -6.34 -11.31 3.29
CA GLN A 137 -7.80 -11.28 3.07
C GLN A 137 -8.18 -10.52 1.81
N GLU A 138 -7.49 -9.42 1.50
CA GLU A 138 -7.67 -8.67 0.25
C GLU A 138 -7.37 -9.55 -0.96
N GLN A 139 -6.24 -10.26 -0.95
CA GLN A 139 -5.85 -11.15 -2.04
C GLN A 139 -6.87 -12.30 -2.22
N ILE A 140 -7.32 -12.90 -1.12
CA ILE A 140 -8.36 -13.93 -1.14
C ILE A 140 -9.68 -13.36 -1.69
N TYR A 141 -10.08 -12.17 -1.25
CA TYR A 141 -11.31 -11.52 -1.70
C TYR A 141 -11.28 -11.20 -3.19
N LEU A 142 -10.17 -10.64 -3.69
CA LEU A 142 -10.02 -10.32 -5.11
C LEU A 142 -10.10 -11.58 -5.98
N LEU A 143 -9.37 -12.64 -5.61
CA LEU A 143 -9.42 -13.90 -6.37
C LEU A 143 -10.81 -14.56 -6.30
N TYR A 144 -11.49 -14.47 -5.16
CA TYR A 144 -12.86 -14.96 -5.00
C TYR A 144 -13.85 -14.15 -5.85
N SER A 145 -13.74 -12.83 -5.88
CA SER A 145 -14.58 -11.95 -6.73
C SER A 145 -14.37 -12.19 -8.24
N GLN A 146 -13.25 -12.79 -8.63
CA GLN A 146 -12.98 -13.25 -9.99
C GLN A 146 -13.57 -14.64 -10.29
N GLY A 147 -14.33 -15.23 -9.35
CA GLY A 147 -14.99 -16.53 -9.50
C GLY A 147 -14.10 -17.74 -9.17
N LYS A 148 -12.89 -17.55 -8.65
CA LYS A 148 -12.00 -18.67 -8.30
C LYS A 148 -12.49 -19.42 -7.07
N LYS A 149 -12.40 -20.75 -7.10
CA LYS A 149 -12.79 -21.62 -5.99
C LYS A 149 -11.73 -21.61 -4.89
N PRO A 150 -12.09 -21.89 -3.62
CA PRO A 150 -11.14 -21.88 -2.50
C PRO A 150 -9.88 -22.75 -2.71
N LYS A 151 -10.02 -23.88 -3.43
CA LYS A 151 -8.90 -24.76 -3.77
C LYS A 151 -7.93 -24.11 -4.77
N GLU A 152 -8.44 -23.37 -5.76
CA GLU A 152 -7.63 -22.67 -6.75
C GLU A 152 -6.91 -21.48 -6.13
N ILE A 153 -7.63 -20.72 -5.29
CA ILE A 153 -7.05 -19.61 -4.51
C ILE A 153 -5.90 -20.12 -3.65
N ALA A 154 -6.11 -21.24 -2.95
CA ALA A 154 -5.11 -21.87 -2.09
C ALA A 154 -3.83 -22.22 -2.86
N ASN A 155 -3.96 -22.78 -4.07
CA ASN A 155 -2.82 -23.08 -4.94
C ASN A 155 -2.07 -21.82 -5.38
N ILE A 156 -2.79 -20.76 -5.74
CA ILE A 156 -2.19 -19.49 -6.20
C ILE A 156 -1.37 -18.81 -5.10
N ILE A 157 -1.89 -18.81 -3.86
CA ILE A 157 -1.28 -18.06 -2.74
C ILE A 157 -0.42 -18.94 -1.83
N GLY A 158 -0.23 -20.23 -2.18
CA GLY A 158 0.60 -21.15 -1.42
C GLY A 158 0.07 -21.45 -0.01
N THR A 159 -1.24 -21.70 0.14
CA THR A 159 -1.86 -22.04 1.43
C THR A 159 -2.82 -23.23 1.30
N SER A 160 -3.54 -23.58 2.38
CA SER A 160 -4.55 -24.64 2.35
C SER A 160 -5.96 -24.11 2.03
N SER A 161 -6.76 -24.91 1.33
CA SER A 161 -8.16 -24.58 1.02
C SER A 161 -9.02 -24.36 2.27
N GLY A 162 -8.72 -25.08 3.36
CA GLY A 162 -9.37 -24.88 4.66
C GLY A 162 -9.06 -23.51 5.26
N ASN A 163 -7.81 -23.04 5.16
CA ASN A 163 -7.45 -21.69 5.57
C ASN A 163 -8.16 -20.63 4.71
N VAL A 164 -8.19 -20.80 3.39
CA VAL A 164 -8.93 -19.88 2.49
C VAL A 164 -10.41 -19.80 2.88
N SER A 165 -11.05 -20.95 3.14
CA SER A 165 -12.46 -21.00 3.54
C SER A 165 -12.71 -20.30 4.88
N LYS A 166 -11.81 -20.49 5.86
CA LYS A 166 -11.86 -19.79 7.15
C LYS A 166 -11.72 -18.27 6.96
N GLN A 167 -10.79 -17.82 6.12
CA GLN A 167 -10.62 -16.39 5.84
C GLN A 167 -11.82 -15.80 5.11
N LEU A 168 -12.42 -16.50 4.14
CA LEU A 168 -13.67 -16.07 3.48
C LEU A 168 -14.82 -15.92 4.49
N SER A 169 -14.93 -16.82 5.46
CA SER A 169 -15.91 -16.70 6.55
C SER A 169 -15.68 -15.44 7.40
N LEU A 170 -14.42 -15.13 7.73
CA LEU A 170 -14.07 -13.90 8.46
C LEU A 170 -14.36 -12.65 7.63
N ILE A 171 -14.06 -12.66 6.33
CA ILE A 171 -14.36 -11.56 5.41
C ILE A 171 -15.87 -11.27 5.38
N ARG A 172 -16.71 -12.31 5.31
CA ARG A 172 -18.18 -12.17 5.34
C ARG A 172 -18.70 -11.50 6.60
N LYS A 173 -18.03 -11.69 7.75
CA LYS A 173 -18.41 -11.01 9.01
C LYS A 173 -18.05 -9.53 9.03
N ILE A 174 -17.06 -9.12 8.23
CA ILE A 174 -16.61 -7.73 8.09
C ILE A 174 -17.46 -6.99 7.05
N LEU A 175 -17.98 -7.72 6.05
CA LEU A 175 -18.91 -7.17 5.07
C LEU A 175 -20.22 -6.73 5.75
N PRO A 176 -20.72 -5.51 5.47
CA PRO A 176 -22.08 -5.16 5.85
C PRO A 176 -23.06 -6.11 5.14
N LYS A 177 -24.11 -6.55 5.86
CA LYS A 177 -25.12 -7.54 5.38
C LYS A 177 -25.78 -7.20 4.02
N SER A 178 -25.60 -5.98 3.53
CA SER A 178 -26.16 -5.46 2.28
C SER A 178 -25.39 -5.84 1.00
N GLN A 179 -24.30 -6.62 1.08
CA GLN A 179 -23.51 -7.07 -0.09
C GLN A 179 -23.57 -8.59 -0.33
N GLU A 180 -24.55 -9.28 0.26
CA GLU A 180 -24.86 -10.68 -0.08
C GLU A 180 -25.71 -10.71 -1.36
N ASN A 181 -25.06 -10.67 -2.53
CA ASN A 181 -25.64 -11.10 -3.80
C ASN A 181 -24.83 -12.27 -4.36
#